data_AF-A0A1D6MZI1-F1
#
_entry.id   AF-A0A1D6MZI1-F1
#
_cell.length_a   1.000
_cell.length_b   1.000
_cell.length_c   1.000
_cell.angle_alpha   90.00
_cell.angle_beta   90.00
_cell.angle_gamma   90.00
#
_symmetry.space_group_name_H-M   'P 1'
#
loop_
_entity.id
_entity.type
_entity.pdbx_description
1 polymer ?
#
loop_
_entity_poly.entity_id
_entity_poly.type
_entity_poly.pdbx_seq_one_letter_code
_entity_poly.pdbx_strand_id
1 'polypeptide(L)'
;MFLEENANFISSTFANWKALQEALVLVKVWARQRTSIYTHDCLNGYLISAILVFLTVDSGGSMITRSMTTRQIFRVLMNFLATSKAWAKGLVIQSMKKRTVTKEDIATCLKTFDVAVFDISGHINLAFRMTRSAFLELQDEAVCALSCLDKCRDGGLEELFMTKVDFCAKFDTCLRINLKGNSKVTGLSYCVDDESWRILEKDVQSLLQQGLTDRTKMIRALWRSTPSEWKIVEGFSEFGSSPLLVGMMVSSLEKSFRLVDIGPNPENRVEAVKFRKFWGEKAELRRFKDGNIAESTEG
;
A
#
# COMPACT_ATOMS: atom_id res chain seq x y z
N MET A 1 -25.18 -1.43 11.69
CA MET A 1 -26.03 -2.37 10.94
C MET A 1 -25.20 -3.32 10.09
N PHE A 2 -24.47 -2.84 9.08
CA PHE A 2 -23.68 -3.72 8.18
C PHE A 2 -22.51 -4.48 8.85
N LEU A 3 -21.95 -3.98 9.95
CA LEU A 3 -20.84 -4.64 10.65
C LEU A 3 -21.20 -6.04 11.17
N GLU A 4 -22.41 -6.20 11.71
CA GLU A 4 -22.85 -7.47 12.30
C GLU A 4 -23.14 -8.51 11.21
N GLU A 5 -23.82 -8.10 10.14
CA GLU A 5 -24.04 -8.94 8.95
C GLU A 5 -22.71 -9.42 8.37
N ASN A 6 -21.76 -8.51 8.17
CA ASN A 6 -20.44 -8.86 7.66
C ASN A 6 -19.68 -9.81 8.60
N ALA A 7 -19.70 -9.55 9.90
CA ALA A 7 -19.05 -10.41 10.88
C ALA A 7 -19.64 -11.82 10.89
N ASN A 8 -20.97 -11.94 10.84
CA ASN A 8 -21.68 -13.22 10.82
C ASN A 8 -21.39 -14.02 9.55
N PHE A 9 -21.40 -13.38 8.37
CA PHE A 9 -21.07 -14.06 7.11
C PHE A 9 -19.60 -14.52 7.08
N ILE A 10 -18.67 -13.65 7.49
CA ILE A 10 -17.26 -14.00 7.54
C ILE A 10 -17.06 -15.16 8.53
N SER A 11 -17.58 -15.05 9.75
CA SER A 11 -17.47 -16.08 10.78
C SER A 11 -18.06 -17.42 10.34
N SER A 12 -19.26 -17.43 9.75
CA SER A 12 -19.91 -18.64 9.24
C SER A 12 -19.14 -19.29 8.08
N THR A 13 -18.45 -18.51 7.24
CA THR A 13 -17.59 -19.06 6.18
C THR A 13 -16.38 -19.80 6.74
N PHE A 14 -15.77 -19.25 7.80
CA PHE A 14 -14.66 -19.91 8.51
C PHE A 14 -15.14 -21.06 9.40
N ALA A 15 -16.41 -21.07 9.82
CA ALA A 15 -16.97 -22.13 10.66
C ALA A 15 -16.86 -23.49 9.95
N ASN A 16 -16.40 -24.50 10.69
CA ASN A 16 -16.22 -25.87 10.18
C ASN A 16 -15.29 -25.98 8.95
N TRP A 17 -14.31 -25.07 8.82
CA TRP A 17 -13.26 -25.15 7.79
C TRP A 17 -11.88 -24.91 8.39
N LYS A 18 -11.34 -25.96 9.03
CA LYS A 18 -10.07 -25.92 9.78
C LYS A 18 -8.88 -25.38 8.96
N ALA A 19 -8.67 -25.90 7.75
CA ALA A 19 -7.56 -25.45 6.89
C ALA A 19 -7.62 -23.95 6.55
N LEU A 20 -8.82 -23.40 6.36
CA LEU A 20 -9.03 -21.98 6.10
C LEU A 20 -8.76 -21.13 7.36
N GLN A 21 -9.16 -21.62 8.55
CA GLN A 21 -8.85 -20.97 9.83
C GLN A 21 -7.35 -20.93 10.10
N GLU A 22 -6.65 -22.05 9.90
CA GLU A 22 -5.20 -22.11 10.05
C GLU A 22 -4.49 -21.19 9.04
N ALA A 23 -4.98 -21.12 7.81
CA ALA A 23 -4.41 -20.25 6.79
C ALA A 23 -4.61 -18.78 7.17
N LEU A 24 -5.77 -18.41 7.70
CA LEU A 24 -6.04 -17.08 8.23
C LEU A 24 -5.02 -16.70 9.32
N VAL A 25 -4.69 -17.62 10.22
CA VAL A 25 -3.67 -17.39 11.26
C VAL A 25 -2.30 -17.17 10.61
N LEU A 26 -1.87 -18.04 9.68
CA LEU A 26 -0.59 -17.88 9.00
C LEU A 26 -0.47 -16.55 8.25
N VAL A 27 -1.51 -16.13 7.53
CA VAL A 27 -1.50 -14.85 6.81
C VAL A 27 -1.43 -13.68 7.78
N LYS A 28 -2.15 -13.73 8.91
CA LYS A 28 -2.07 -12.69 9.94
C LYS A 28 -0.68 -12.62 10.57
N VAL A 29 -0.04 -13.76 10.81
CA VAL A 29 1.35 -13.82 11.31
C VAL A 29 2.29 -13.22 10.27
N TRP A 30 2.24 -13.68 9.03
CA TRP A 30 3.05 -13.16 7.91
C TRP A 30 2.94 -11.64 7.78
N ALA A 31 1.70 -11.11 7.76
CA ALA A 31 1.46 -9.68 7.65
C ALA A 31 2.04 -8.93 8.85
N ARG A 32 1.80 -9.40 10.09
CA ARG A 32 2.35 -8.79 11.31
C ARG A 32 3.87 -8.76 11.35
N GLN A 33 4.53 -9.78 10.79
CA GLN A 33 5.97 -9.79 10.67
C GLN A 33 6.51 -8.73 9.71
N ARG A 34 5.68 -8.17 8.82
CA ARG A 34 6.04 -7.10 7.88
C ARG A 34 5.34 -5.81 8.26
N THR A 35 5.95 -5.08 9.19
CA THR A 35 5.30 -3.95 9.88
C THR A 35 4.84 -2.82 8.97
N SER A 36 5.40 -2.70 7.76
CA SER A 36 5.06 -1.69 6.76
C SER A 36 3.78 -2.00 5.98
N ILE A 37 3.38 -3.28 5.87
CA ILE A 37 2.10 -3.69 5.25
C ILE A 37 1.02 -4.05 6.27
N TYR A 38 1.38 -4.22 7.55
CA TYR A 38 0.43 -4.37 8.66
C TYR A 38 0.32 -3.06 9.45
N THR A 39 -0.22 -2.07 8.77
CA THR A 39 -0.37 -0.70 9.25
C THR A 39 -1.73 -0.15 8.83
N HIS A 40 -2.04 1.06 9.26
CA HIS A 40 -3.35 1.68 9.11
C HIS A 40 -3.81 1.95 7.66
N ASP A 41 -2.89 1.98 6.69
CA ASP A 41 -3.11 2.33 5.28
C ASP A 41 -2.93 1.13 4.35
N CYS A 42 -2.87 -0.08 4.92
CA CYS A 42 -2.68 -1.32 4.20
C CYS A 42 -3.56 -2.44 4.80
N LEU A 43 -2.99 -3.61 5.10
CA LEU A 43 -3.71 -4.73 5.67
C LEU A 43 -3.96 -4.55 7.17
N ASN A 44 -5.13 -5.01 7.58
CA ASN A 44 -5.45 -5.29 8.96
C ASN A 44 -6.03 -6.70 9.08
N GLY A 45 -6.17 -7.20 10.31
CA GLY A 45 -6.63 -8.57 10.55
C GLY A 45 -8.04 -8.87 9.99
N TYR A 46 -8.92 -7.88 9.90
CA TYR A 46 -10.27 -8.04 9.37
C TYR A 46 -10.28 -8.06 7.84
N LEU A 47 -9.56 -7.13 7.19
CA LEU A 47 -9.45 -7.09 5.74
C LEU A 47 -8.82 -8.37 5.18
N ILE A 48 -7.83 -8.95 5.88
CA ILE A 48 -7.27 -10.26 5.54
C ILE A 48 -8.37 -11.34 5.54
N SER A 49 -9.21 -11.39 6.59
CA SER A 49 -10.33 -12.33 6.67
C SER A 49 -11.31 -12.14 5.51
N ALA A 50 -11.65 -10.88 5.19
CA ALA A 50 -12.58 -10.54 4.12
C ALA A 50 -12.05 -10.94 2.73
N ILE A 51 -10.77 -10.69 2.44
CA ILE A 51 -10.13 -11.11 1.19
C ILE A 51 -10.10 -12.64 1.09
N LEU A 52 -9.78 -13.35 2.17
CA LEU A 52 -9.83 -14.83 2.16
C LEU A 52 -11.24 -15.34 1.86
N VAL A 53 -12.28 -14.76 2.46
CA VAL A 53 -13.67 -15.09 2.17
C VAL A 53 -14.04 -14.77 0.72
N PHE A 54 -13.61 -13.63 0.18
CA PHE A 54 -13.78 -13.28 -1.23
C PHE A 54 -13.28 -14.40 -2.17
N LEU A 55 -12.12 -14.98 -1.87
CA LEU A 55 -11.53 -16.05 -2.68
C LEU A 55 -12.27 -17.39 -2.59
N THR A 56 -13.21 -17.54 -1.64
CA THR A 56 -14.06 -18.73 -1.52
C THR A 56 -15.40 -18.61 -2.24
N VAL A 57 -15.86 -17.38 -2.51
CA VAL A 57 -17.14 -17.13 -3.18
C VAL A 57 -16.97 -17.16 -4.70
N ASP A 58 -18.08 -17.41 -5.40
CA ASP A 58 -18.13 -17.52 -6.87
C ASP A 58 -17.73 -16.22 -7.58
N SER A 59 -18.00 -15.05 -7.00
CA SER A 59 -17.54 -13.76 -7.52
C SER A 59 -16.02 -13.60 -7.50
N GLY A 60 -15.34 -14.27 -6.56
CA GLY A 60 -13.89 -14.41 -6.50
C GLY A 60 -13.37 -15.61 -7.30
N GLY A 61 -14.21 -16.25 -8.11
CA GLY A 61 -13.85 -17.39 -8.94
C GLY A 61 -13.65 -18.70 -8.18
N SER A 62 -14.05 -18.76 -6.90
CA SER A 62 -13.91 -19.95 -6.05
C SER A 62 -12.48 -20.52 -6.03
N MET A 63 -11.48 -19.63 -6.01
CA MET A 63 -10.06 -19.98 -6.06
C MET A 63 -9.61 -20.84 -4.86
N ILE A 64 -10.26 -20.69 -3.71
CA ILE A 64 -10.02 -21.51 -2.52
C ILE A 64 -11.14 -22.52 -2.37
N THR A 65 -10.78 -23.81 -2.34
CA THR A 65 -11.72 -24.93 -2.19
C THR A 65 -11.44 -25.74 -0.93
N ARG A 66 -12.46 -26.47 -0.44
CA ARG A 66 -12.36 -27.24 0.81
C ARG A 66 -11.33 -28.38 0.80
N SER A 67 -10.88 -28.82 -0.38
CA SER A 67 -9.85 -29.84 -0.52
C SER A 67 -8.42 -29.30 -0.33
N MET A 68 -8.23 -27.98 -0.34
CA MET A 68 -6.92 -27.37 -0.20
C MET A 68 -6.38 -27.46 1.23
N THR A 69 -5.09 -27.74 1.33
CA THR A 69 -4.32 -27.64 2.57
C THR A 69 -4.07 -26.18 2.94
N THR A 70 -3.75 -25.93 4.21
CA THR A 70 -3.38 -24.62 4.76
C THR A 70 -2.29 -23.92 3.94
N ARG A 71 -1.25 -24.65 3.52
CA ARG A 71 -0.15 -24.11 2.69
C ARG A 71 -0.62 -23.72 1.28
N GLN A 72 -1.47 -24.54 0.66
CA GLN A 72 -2.03 -24.22 -0.66
C GLN A 72 -2.90 -22.96 -0.60
N ILE A 73 -3.73 -22.82 0.43
CA ILE A 73 -4.56 -21.63 0.65
C ILE A 73 -3.69 -20.37 0.80
N PHE A 74 -2.62 -20.44 1.61
CA PHE A 74 -1.66 -19.34 1.76
C PHE A 74 -1.05 -18.95 0.41
N ARG A 75 -0.58 -19.93 -0.37
CA ARG A 75 0.01 -19.70 -1.70
C ARG A 75 -0.98 -19.07 -2.69
N VAL A 76 -2.24 -19.52 -2.70
CA VAL A 76 -3.31 -18.94 -3.53
C VAL A 76 -3.53 -17.47 -3.18
N LEU A 77 -3.59 -17.13 -1.88
CA LEU A 77 -3.73 -15.75 -1.46
C LEU A 77 -2.53 -14.89 -1.90
N MET A 78 -1.29 -15.37 -1.70
CA MET A 78 -0.10 -14.61 -2.11
C MET A 78 -0.08 -14.37 -3.62
N ASN A 79 -0.42 -15.37 -4.45
CA ASN A 79 -0.56 -15.21 -5.90
C ASN A 79 -1.62 -14.17 -6.26
N PHE A 80 -2.77 -14.21 -5.57
CA PHE A 80 -3.86 -13.26 -5.79
C PHE A 80 -3.46 -11.82 -5.45
N LEU A 81 -2.79 -11.61 -4.32
CA LEU A 81 -2.27 -10.30 -3.91
C LEU A 81 -1.25 -9.79 -4.92
N ALA A 82 -0.30 -10.63 -5.31
CA ALA A 82 0.81 -10.26 -6.18
C ALA A 82 0.38 -9.84 -7.59
N THR A 83 -0.56 -10.55 -8.22
CA THR A 83 -0.74 -10.45 -9.69
C THR A 83 -2.18 -10.38 -10.19
N SER A 84 -3.19 -10.46 -9.32
CA SER A 84 -4.58 -10.54 -9.78
C SER A 84 -5.03 -9.29 -10.52
N LYS A 85 -5.60 -9.46 -11.72
CA LYS A 85 -6.24 -8.37 -12.46
C LYS A 85 -7.60 -7.96 -11.86
N ALA A 86 -8.13 -8.72 -10.89
CA ALA A 86 -9.40 -8.43 -10.24
C ALA A 86 -9.36 -7.12 -9.44
N TRP A 87 -8.19 -6.74 -8.90
CA TRP A 87 -8.02 -5.48 -8.15
C TRP A 87 -8.43 -4.25 -8.96
N ALA A 88 -8.08 -4.21 -10.26
CA ALA A 88 -8.45 -3.12 -11.16
C ALA A 88 -9.97 -3.05 -11.45
N LYS A 89 -10.71 -4.12 -11.17
CA LYS A 89 -12.17 -4.21 -11.35
C LYS A 89 -12.93 -4.09 -10.03
N GLY A 90 -12.24 -3.89 -8.91
CA GLY A 90 -12.80 -3.97 -7.57
C GLY A 90 -13.18 -5.40 -7.16
N LEU A 91 -13.07 -5.68 -5.87
CA LEU A 91 -13.51 -6.95 -5.29
C LEU A 91 -14.90 -6.78 -4.69
N VAL A 92 -15.80 -7.75 -4.88
CA VAL A 92 -17.16 -7.70 -4.34
C VAL A 92 -17.47 -9.00 -3.62
N ILE A 93 -17.62 -8.94 -2.29
CA ILE A 93 -17.85 -10.11 -1.42
C ILE A 93 -19.34 -10.47 -1.42
N GLN A 94 -19.91 -10.68 -2.60
CA GLN A 94 -21.28 -11.12 -2.79
C GLN A 94 -21.30 -12.32 -3.72
N SER A 95 -22.25 -13.23 -3.52
CA SER A 95 -22.49 -14.25 -4.54
C SER A 95 -22.95 -13.61 -5.84
N MET A 96 -22.51 -14.12 -6.98
CA MET A 96 -22.93 -13.60 -8.29
C MET A 96 -24.45 -13.61 -8.47
N LYS A 97 -25.16 -14.54 -7.83
CA LYS A 97 -26.63 -14.64 -7.87
C LYS A 97 -27.35 -13.56 -7.06
N LYS A 98 -26.68 -12.97 -6.08
CA LYS A 98 -27.23 -11.96 -5.15
C LYS A 98 -26.51 -10.62 -5.30
N ARG A 99 -25.82 -10.41 -6.41
CA ARG A 99 -24.98 -9.24 -6.62
C ARG A 99 -25.85 -7.99 -6.76
N THR A 100 -25.67 -7.05 -5.84
CA THR A 100 -26.34 -5.75 -5.85
C THR A 100 -25.45 -4.65 -6.43
N VAL A 101 -24.12 -4.79 -6.28
CA VAL A 101 -23.14 -3.80 -6.73
C VAL A 101 -23.00 -3.80 -8.25
N THR A 102 -23.30 -2.66 -8.87
CA THR A 102 -23.20 -2.42 -10.32
C THR A 102 -21.77 -2.10 -10.76
N LYS A 103 -21.52 -2.02 -12.07
CA LYS A 103 -20.19 -1.63 -12.58
C LYS A 103 -19.93 -0.14 -12.35
N GLU A 104 -20.98 0.65 -12.38
CA GLU A 104 -21.00 2.10 -12.17
C GLU A 104 -20.64 2.43 -10.71
N ASP A 105 -21.14 1.66 -9.75
CA ASP A 105 -20.79 1.79 -8.32
C ASP A 105 -19.30 1.55 -8.11
N ILE A 106 -18.75 0.49 -8.73
CA ILE A 106 -17.33 0.16 -8.62
C ILE A 106 -16.47 1.24 -9.28
N ALA A 107 -16.85 1.70 -10.48
CA ALA A 107 -16.14 2.77 -11.17
C ALA A 107 -16.16 4.07 -10.36
N THR A 108 -17.26 4.37 -9.68
CA THR A 108 -17.37 5.53 -8.79
C THR A 108 -16.46 5.37 -7.57
N CYS A 109 -16.47 4.21 -6.92
CA CYS A 109 -15.57 3.94 -5.80
C CYS A 109 -14.09 4.04 -6.19
N LEU A 110 -13.70 3.50 -7.35
CA LEU A 110 -12.31 3.53 -7.85
C LEU A 110 -11.86 4.91 -8.36
N LYS A 111 -12.78 5.87 -8.55
CA LYS A 111 -12.41 7.28 -8.76
C LYS A 111 -11.97 7.96 -7.48
N THR A 112 -12.49 7.51 -6.34
CA THR A 112 -12.22 8.09 -5.02
C THR A 112 -11.13 7.33 -4.27
N PHE A 113 -11.11 6.01 -4.35
CA PHE A 113 -10.22 5.13 -3.60
C PHE A 113 -9.28 4.37 -4.53
N ASP A 114 -8.03 4.17 -4.10
CA ASP A 114 -7.03 3.42 -4.86
C ASP A 114 -7.36 1.93 -4.98
N VAL A 115 -8.07 1.38 -3.99
CA VAL A 115 -8.47 -0.03 -3.92
C VAL A 115 -9.93 -0.12 -3.46
N ALA A 116 -10.71 -0.95 -4.16
CA ALA A 116 -12.11 -1.20 -3.84
C ALA A 116 -12.32 -2.66 -3.43
N VAL A 117 -12.79 -2.87 -2.20
CA VAL A 117 -13.21 -4.17 -1.67
C VAL A 117 -14.58 -4.00 -1.03
N PHE A 118 -15.64 -4.24 -1.80
CA PHE A 118 -17.01 -4.15 -1.33
C PHE A 118 -17.35 -5.30 -0.40
N ASP A 119 -17.97 -4.95 0.72
CA ASP A 119 -18.50 -5.88 1.70
C ASP A 119 -19.70 -6.70 1.19
N ILE A 120 -20.31 -7.51 2.06
CA ILE A 120 -21.44 -8.37 1.66
C ILE A 120 -22.70 -7.57 1.39
N SER A 121 -22.90 -6.44 2.08
CA SER A 121 -24.02 -5.54 1.79
C SER A 121 -23.86 -4.83 0.44
N GLY A 122 -22.62 -4.63 -0.01
CA GLY A 122 -22.29 -3.92 -1.24
C GLY A 122 -22.24 -2.39 -1.06
N HIS A 123 -22.37 -1.91 0.17
CA HIS A 123 -22.42 -0.47 0.48
C HIS A 123 -21.13 0.06 1.09
N ILE A 124 -20.21 -0.81 1.53
CA ILE A 124 -19.00 -0.39 2.24
C ILE A 124 -17.75 -0.88 1.51
N ASN A 125 -16.84 0.04 1.21
CA ASN A 125 -15.47 -0.31 0.81
C ASN A 125 -14.63 -0.65 2.06
N LEU A 126 -14.34 -1.93 2.26
CA LEU A 126 -13.49 -2.42 3.36
C LEU A 126 -12.03 -1.98 3.23
N ALA A 127 -11.59 -1.60 2.03
CA ALA A 127 -10.24 -1.11 1.74
C ALA A 127 -10.17 0.42 1.68
N PHE A 128 -11.13 1.15 2.26
CA PHE A 128 -11.20 2.62 2.19
C PHE A 128 -9.95 3.35 2.68
N ARG A 129 -9.14 2.73 3.56
CA ARG A 129 -7.88 3.30 4.06
C ARG A 129 -6.66 2.92 3.23
N MET A 130 -6.80 1.95 2.32
CA MET A 130 -5.67 1.38 1.61
C MET A 130 -5.17 2.35 0.53
N THR A 131 -3.93 2.81 0.67
CA THR A 131 -3.32 3.72 -0.30
C THR A 131 -2.70 2.95 -1.47
N ARG A 132 -2.53 3.60 -2.62
CA ARG A 132 -1.86 3.00 -3.78
C ARG A 132 -0.45 2.51 -3.44
N SER A 133 0.33 3.29 -2.71
CA SER A 133 1.71 2.91 -2.39
C SER A 133 1.78 1.73 -1.43
N ALA A 134 0.89 1.69 -0.43
CA ALA A 134 0.75 0.53 0.44
C ALA A 134 0.33 -0.72 -0.31
N PHE A 135 -0.58 -0.57 -1.27
CA PHE A 135 -1.02 -1.69 -2.10
C PHE A 135 0.11 -2.21 -2.99
N LEU A 136 0.84 -1.33 -3.68
CA LEU A 136 2.02 -1.72 -4.49
C LEU A 136 3.10 -2.40 -3.63
N GLU A 137 3.32 -1.90 -2.42
CA GLU A 137 4.22 -2.54 -1.45
C GLU A 137 3.74 -3.94 -1.07
N LEU A 138 2.43 -4.11 -0.83
CA LEU A 138 1.82 -5.41 -0.55
C LEU A 138 1.98 -6.39 -1.72
N GLN A 139 1.86 -5.91 -2.96
CA GLN A 139 2.07 -6.75 -4.15
C GLN A 139 3.53 -7.22 -4.23
N ASP A 140 4.50 -6.33 -4.04
CA ASP A 140 5.93 -6.67 -4.04
C ASP A 140 6.25 -7.66 -2.92
N GLU A 141 5.70 -7.44 -1.72
CA GLU A 141 5.89 -8.35 -0.58
C GLU A 141 5.27 -9.73 -0.82
N ALA A 142 4.11 -9.80 -1.49
CA ALA A 142 3.49 -11.07 -1.87
C ALA A 142 4.34 -11.82 -2.93
N VAL A 143 4.97 -11.10 -3.87
CA VAL A 143 5.94 -11.69 -4.83
C VAL A 143 7.16 -12.25 -4.09
N CYS A 144 7.72 -11.49 -3.15
CA CYS A 144 8.82 -11.97 -2.29
C CYS A 144 8.40 -13.22 -1.51
N ALA A 145 7.19 -13.22 -0.94
CA ALA A 145 6.68 -14.36 -0.20
C ALA A 145 6.59 -15.63 -1.06
N LEU A 146 6.09 -15.52 -2.29
CA LEU A 146 6.05 -16.63 -3.25
C LEU A 146 7.45 -17.13 -3.60
N SER A 147 8.40 -16.22 -3.84
CA SER A 147 9.79 -16.60 -4.10
C SER A 147 10.42 -17.32 -2.90
N CYS A 148 10.11 -16.92 -1.67
CA CYS A 148 10.57 -17.61 -0.46
C CYS A 148 9.96 -19.02 -0.35
N LEU A 149 8.66 -19.18 -0.63
CA LEU A 149 8.02 -20.50 -0.64
C LEU A 149 8.69 -21.48 -1.63
N ASP A 150 9.21 -20.96 -2.75
CA ASP A 150 9.82 -21.78 -3.80
C ASP A 150 11.32 -22.04 -3.61
N LYS A 151 12.07 -21.10 -3.01
CA LYS A 151 13.54 -21.14 -2.95
C LYS A 151 14.12 -21.43 -1.57
N CYS A 152 13.42 -21.11 -0.49
CA CYS A 152 13.93 -21.28 0.87
C CYS A 152 13.79 -22.73 1.35
N ARG A 153 14.63 -23.12 2.32
CA ARG A 153 14.52 -24.43 2.98
C ARG A 153 13.19 -24.52 3.74
N ASP A 154 12.67 -25.73 3.86
CA ASP A 154 11.40 -26.04 4.57
C ASP A 154 10.16 -25.24 4.08
N GLY A 155 10.25 -24.67 2.87
CA GLY A 155 9.22 -23.82 2.29
C GLY A 155 9.15 -22.43 2.93
N GLY A 156 10.27 -21.90 3.44
CA GLY A 156 10.38 -20.51 3.89
C GLY A 156 9.71 -20.22 5.24
N LEU A 157 9.57 -21.21 6.12
CA LEU A 157 8.85 -21.05 7.38
C LEU A 157 9.48 -19.97 8.27
N GLU A 158 10.81 -20.01 8.40
CA GLU A 158 11.56 -19.06 9.24
C GLU A 158 11.49 -17.64 8.66
N GLU A 159 11.70 -17.50 7.35
CA GLU A 159 11.74 -16.22 6.65
C GLU A 159 10.36 -15.56 6.55
N LEU A 160 9.29 -16.35 6.45
CA LEU A 160 7.93 -15.84 6.31
C LEU A 160 7.24 -15.57 7.63
N PHE A 161 7.41 -16.43 8.64
CA PHE A 161 6.57 -16.42 9.84
C PHE A 161 7.32 -16.11 11.14
N MET A 162 8.64 -16.33 11.18
CA MET A 162 9.45 -16.16 12.40
C MET A 162 10.33 -14.91 12.34
N THR A 163 10.78 -14.52 11.15
CA THR A 163 11.61 -13.33 10.95
C THR A 163 10.76 -12.07 10.83
N LYS A 164 10.95 -11.13 11.74
CA LYS A 164 10.32 -9.81 11.68
C LYS A 164 11.10 -8.88 10.75
N VAL A 165 10.40 -8.26 9.81
CA VAL A 165 10.88 -7.19 8.94
C VAL A 165 10.24 -5.88 9.40
N ASP A 166 10.99 -5.13 10.21
CA ASP A 166 10.62 -3.79 10.62
C ASP A 166 10.71 -2.81 9.45
N PHE A 167 9.99 -1.68 9.52
CA PHE A 167 9.91 -0.69 8.45
C PHE A 167 11.31 -0.36 7.88
N CYS A 168 12.27 -0.01 8.74
CA CYS A 168 13.60 0.37 8.28
C CYS A 168 14.44 -0.78 7.70
N ALA A 169 14.12 -2.03 8.04
CA ALA A 169 14.84 -3.19 7.52
C ALA A 169 14.45 -3.54 6.08
N LYS A 170 13.31 -3.02 5.59
CA LYS A 170 12.80 -3.28 4.24
C LYS A 170 13.43 -2.39 3.17
N PHE A 171 13.77 -1.16 3.52
CA PHE A 171 14.17 -0.13 2.55
C PHE A 171 15.67 0.10 2.57
N ASP A 172 16.24 0.45 1.42
CA ASP A 172 17.67 0.76 1.29
C ASP A 172 18.03 2.08 1.97
N THR A 173 17.11 3.05 1.94
CA THR A 173 17.27 4.35 2.61
C THR A 173 16.04 4.67 3.43
N CYS A 174 16.25 5.17 4.65
CA CYS A 174 15.19 5.61 5.54
C CYS A 174 15.44 7.05 5.98
N LEU A 175 14.45 7.92 5.78
CA LEU A 175 14.43 9.29 6.26
C LEU A 175 13.44 9.42 7.41
N ARG A 176 13.82 10.23 8.40
CA ARG A 176 12.99 10.58 9.54
C ARG A 176 12.72 12.07 9.50
N ILE A 177 11.52 12.46 9.09
CA ILE A 177 11.13 13.87 8.93
C ILE A 177 10.39 14.30 10.20
N ASN A 178 10.97 15.23 10.95
CA ASN A 178 10.31 15.81 12.11
C ASN A 178 9.46 17.01 11.68
N LEU A 179 8.14 16.88 11.83
CA LEU A 179 7.16 17.90 11.45
C LEU A 179 6.60 18.66 12.65
N LYS A 180 7.12 18.42 13.87
CA LYS A 180 6.66 19.08 15.09
C LYS A 180 6.80 20.60 14.97
N GLY A 181 5.71 21.33 15.24
CA GLY A 181 5.68 22.79 15.21
C GLY A 181 5.60 23.41 13.81
N ASN A 182 5.44 22.61 12.74
CA ASN A 182 5.26 23.14 11.39
C ASN A 182 3.82 23.68 11.22
N SER A 183 3.69 24.98 11.02
CA SER A 183 2.38 25.66 10.89
C SER A 183 1.55 25.18 9.70
N LYS A 184 2.16 24.68 8.62
CA LYS A 184 1.45 24.08 7.48
C LYS A 184 0.85 22.72 7.83
N VAL A 185 1.42 22.04 8.81
CA VAL A 185 0.96 20.74 9.30
C VAL A 185 -0.12 20.91 10.36
N THR A 186 0.06 21.86 11.28
CA THR A 186 -0.91 22.18 12.35
C THR A 186 -2.07 23.04 11.86
N GLY A 187 -1.95 23.69 10.70
CA GLY A 187 -2.98 24.52 10.07
C GLY A 187 -3.95 23.75 9.18
N LEU A 188 -3.72 22.45 8.95
CA LEU A 188 -4.70 21.59 8.30
C LEU A 188 -5.87 21.40 9.25
N SER A 189 -7.07 21.81 8.83
CA SER A 189 -8.27 21.70 9.66
C SER A 189 -8.47 20.23 10.07
N TYR A 190 -8.57 20.00 11.36
CA TYR A 190 -9.18 18.78 11.87
C TYR A 190 -10.65 18.76 11.39
N CYS A 191 -11.21 17.58 11.09
CA CYS A 191 -12.59 17.40 10.61
C CYS A 191 -12.88 17.67 9.11
N VAL A 192 -11.92 17.43 8.21
CA VAL A 192 -12.19 17.24 6.77
C VAL A 192 -12.33 15.73 6.50
N ASP A 193 -13.02 15.35 5.41
CA ASP A 193 -13.16 13.95 4.99
C ASP A 193 -11.80 13.23 4.83
N ASP A 194 -10.75 13.97 4.49
CA ASP A 194 -9.37 13.49 4.48
C ASP A 194 -8.63 13.88 5.78
N GLU A 195 -8.11 12.86 6.47
CA GLU A 195 -7.28 13.05 7.67
C GLU A 195 -6.00 13.84 7.32
N SER A 196 -5.69 14.90 8.06
CA SER A 196 -4.58 15.83 7.76
C SER A 196 -3.21 15.14 7.63
N TRP A 197 -2.95 14.10 8.41
CA TRP A 197 -1.71 13.32 8.29
C TRP A 197 -1.63 12.51 6.99
N ARG A 198 -2.76 12.08 6.40
CA ARG A 198 -2.80 11.35 5.11
C ARG A 198 -2.43 12.24 3.94
N ILE A 199 -2.92 13.48 3.98
CA ILE A 199 -2.56 14.49 2.98
C ILE A 199 -1.05 14.68 3.01
N LEU A 200 -0.44 14.79 4.19
CA LEU A 200 1.00 14.97 4.32
C LEU A 200 1.82 13.76 3.89
N GLU A 201 1.41 12.53 4.24
CA GLU A 201 2.04 11.31 3.72
C GLU A 201 2.02 11.29 2.20
N LYS A 202 0.86 11.60 1.59
CA LYS A 202 0.67 11.65 0.14
C LYS A 202 1.50 12.75 -0.51
N ASP A 203 1.53 13.93 0.08
CA ASP A 203 2.29 15.08 -0.44
C ASP A 203 3.80 14.80 -0.39
N VAL A 204 4.31 14.28 0.73
CA VAL A 204 5.72 13.90 0.86
C VAL A 204 6.08 12.79 -0.13
N GLN A 205 5.24 11.77 -0.24
CA GLN A 205 5.46 10.69 -1.20
C GLN A 205 5.45 11.22 -2.64
N SER A 206 4.48 12.07 -3.00
CA SER A 206 4.36 12.65 -4.35
C SER A 206 5.56 13.55 -4.67
N LEU A 207 6.01 14.36 -3.70
CA LEU A 207 7.18 15.22 -3.85
C LEU A 207 8.45 14.39 -4.11
N LEU A 208 8.66 13.35 -3.30
CA LEU A 208 9.81 12.46 -3.45
C LEU A 208 9.74 11.66 -4.76
N GLN A 209 8.56 11.21 -5.16
CA GLN A 209 8.38 10.50 -6.42
C GLN A 209 8.66 11.41 -7.63
N GLN A 210 8.26 12.69 -7.56
CA GLN A 210 8.56 13.67 -8.58
C GLN A 210 10.06 14.05 -8.62
N GLY A 211 10.72 14.12 -7.47
CA GLY A 211 12.14 14.48 -7.38
C GLY A 211 13.11 13.33 -7.67
N LEU A 212 12.78 12.11 -7.25
CA LEU A 212 13.66 10.94 -7.39
C LEU A 212 13.36 10.11 -8.63
N THR A 213 12.19 10.27 -9.23
CA THR A 213 11.81 9.65 -10.51
C THR A 213 12.19 8.15 -10.59
N ASP A 214 13.06 7.76 -11.53
CA ASP A 214 13.49 6.39 -11.75
C ASP A 214 14.73 5.99 -10.92
N ARG A 215 15.23 6.87 -10.03
CA ARG A 215 16.26 6.52 -9.03
C ARG A 215 15.71 5.54 -7.99
N THR A 216 14.43 5.65 -7.67
CA THR A 216 13.75 4.80 -6.68
C THR A 216 12.75 3.85 -7.33
N LYS A 217 12.78 2.59 -6.94
CA LYS A 217 11.76 1.59 -7.30
C LYS A 217 10.47 1.83 -6.52
N MET A 218 10.60 2.16 -5.24
CA MET A 218 9.48 2.28 -4.31
C MET A 218 9.77 3.35 -3.27
N ILE A 219 8.76 4.14 -2.94
CA ILE A 219 8.78 5.13 -1.86
C ILE A 219 7.56 4.88 -0.99
N ARG A 220 7.75 4.83 0.32
CA ARG A 220 6.69 4.71 1.31
C ARG A 220 6.85 5.76 2.38
N ALA A 221 5.90 6.68 2.45
CA ALA A 221 5.80 7.66 3.52
C ALA A 221 4.73 7.15 4.51
N LEU A 222 5.11 6.98 5.78
CA LEU A 222 4.24 6.46 6.83
C LEU A 222 4.41 7.29 8.10
N TRP A 223 3.33 7.88 8.56
CA TRP A 223 3.30 8.67 9.77
C TRP A 223 2.54 7.96 10.87
N ARG A 224 3.28 7.43 11.85
CA ARG A 224 2.68 6.91 13.07
C ARG A 224 2.33 8.07 14.00
N SER A 225 1.27 8.80 13.64
CA SER A 225 0.81 10.00 14.35
C SER A 225 0.26 9.69 15.74
N THR A 226 -0.14 8.45 16.01
CA THR A 226 -0.61 7.97 17.32
C THR A 226 0.56 7.45 18.18
N PRO A 227 0.78 8.02 19.38
CA PRO A 227 1.70 7.47 20.36
C PRO A 227 1.25 6.06 20.80
N SER A 228 2.21 5.17 21.11
CA SER A 228 1.91 3.84 21.66
C SER A 228 1.27 3.88 23.05
N GLU A 229 1.50 4.96 23.80
CA GLU A 229 1.03 5.15 25.19
C GLU A 229 0.21 6.44 25.31
N TRP A 230 -0.71 6.67 24.38
CA TRP A 230 -1.53 7.87 24.40
C TRP A 230 -2.50 7.89 25.59
N LYS A 231 -2.43 8.95 26.40
CA LYS A 231 -3.38 9.17 27.50
C LYS A 231 -4.51 10.07 27.04
N ILE A 232 -5.75 9.67 27.33
CA ILE A 232 -6.96 10.43 26.99
C ILE A 232 -6.90 11.87 27.54
N VAL A 233 -6.29 12.06 28.72
CA VAL A 233 -6.14 13.37 29.37
C VAL A 233 -5.24 14.34 28.59
N GLU A 234 -4.30 13.84 27.79
CA GLU A 234 -3.42 14.64 26.94
C GLU A 234 -4.14 15.03 25.62
N GLY A 235 -5.31 14.44 25.33
CA GLY A 235 -6.07 14.74 24.12
C GLY A 235 -5.21 14.57 22.86
N PHE A 236 -5.46 15.34 21.81
CA PHE A 236 -4.66 15.23 20.58
C PHE A 236 -3.32 15.99 20.63
N SER A 237 -2.85 16.46 21.79
CA SER A 237 -1.65 17.31 21.87
C SER A 237 -0.38 16.61 21.41
N GLU A 238 -0.27 15.31 21.67
CA GLU A 238 0.87 14.49 21.26
C GLU A 238 0.71 13.91 19.85
N PHE A 239 -0.42 14.14 19.16
CA PHE A 239 -0.58 13.67 17.79
C PHE A 239 0.33 14.45 16.85
N GLY A 240 1.16 13.70 16.11
CA GLY A 240 2.16 14.29 15.22
C GLY A 240 3.48 14.69 15.90
N SER A 241 3.69 14.32 17.17
CA SER A 241 5.00 14.45 17.83
C SER A 241 6.01 13.42 17.30
N SER A 242 5.52 12.26 16.86
CA SER A 242 6.30 11.26 16.15
C SER A 242 6.79 11.78 14.80
N PRO A 243 7.99 11.37 14.35
CA PRO A 243 8.43 11.68 13.00
C PRO A 243 7.58 10.99 11.93
N LEU A 244 7.48 11.61 10.77
CA LEU A 244 7.10 10.92 9.54
C LEU A 244 8.29 10.06 9.08
N LEU A 245 8.06 8.77 8.85
CA LEU A 245 9.07 7.87 8.32
C LEU A 245 8.91 7.76 6.81
N VAL A 246 10.02 7.83 6.09
CA VAL A 246 10.04 7.61 4.64
C VAL A 246 11.04 6.51 4.34
N GLY A 247 10.57 5.42 3.76
CA GLY A 247 11.39 4.34 3.23
C GLY A 247 11.51 4.44 1.72
N MET A 248 12.71 4.24 1.19
CA MET A 248 12.98 4.25 -0.24
C MET A 248 13.78 3.03 -0.65
N MET A 249 13.32 2.32 -1.67
CA MET A 249 14.08 1.27 -2.34
C MET A 249 14.69 1.85 -3.61
N VAL A 250 15.99 1.64 -3.82
CA VAL A 250 16.68 2.10 -5.02
C VAL A 250 16.32 1.21 -6.22
N SER A 251 16.24 1.81 -7.41
CA SER A 251 15.97 1.06 -8.66
C SER A 251 17.16 0.24 -9.10
N SER A 252 18.31 0.90 -9.22
CA SER A 252 19.61 0.31 -9.53
C SER A 252 20.71 1.25 -9.07
N LEU A 253 21.92 0.73 -8.90
CA LEU A 253 23.07 1.54 -8.47
C LEU A 253 23.37 2.65 -9.50
N GLU A 254 23.38 2.32 -10.79
CA GLU A 254 23.66 3.27 -11.88
C GLU A 254 22.68 4.44 -11.89
N LYS A 255 21.37 4.16 -11.79
CA LYS A 255 20.35 5.19 -11.83
C LYS A 255 20.36 6.06 -10.59
N SER A 256 20.61 5.46 -9.43
CA SER A 256 20.53 6.16 -8.13
C SER A 256 21.67 7.14 -7.93
N PHE A 257 22.89 6.77 -8.36
CA PHE A 257 24.11 7.55 -8.16
C PHE A 257 24.50 8.42 -9.37
N ARG A 258 23.59 8.61 -10.34
CA ARG A 258 23.86 9.53 -11.48
C ARG A 258 24.00 10.97 -10.99
N LEU A 259 24.98 11.68 -11.55
CA LEU A 259 25.29 13.07 -11.20
C LEU A 259 24.29 14.08 -11.78
N VAL A 260 23.64 13.74 -12.90
CA VAL A 260 22.71 14.64 -13.60
C VAL A 260 21.40 13.91 -13.79
N ASP A 261 20.29 14.56 -13.40
CA ASP A 261 18.95 14.12 -13.74
C ASP A 261 18.50 14.74 -15.06
N ILE A 262 18.06 13.89 -15.98
CA ILE A 262 17.63 14.31 -17.32
C ILE A 262 16.11 14.48 -17.28
N GLY A 263 15.69 15.72 -17.46
CA GLY A 263 14.29 16.13 -17.55
C GLY A 263 13.73 16.04 -18.97
N PRO A 264 12.56 16.64 -19.21
CA PRO A 264 11.89 16.61 -20.51
C PRO A 264 12.62 17.45 -21.57
N ASN A 265 12.33 17.15 -22.85
CA ASN A 265 12.74 17.99 -23.97
C ASN A 265 12.12 19.40 -23.83
N PRO A 266 12.90 20.50 -24.00
CA PRO A 266 12.42 21.87 -23.87
C PRO A 266 11.29 22.24 -24.84
N GLU A 267 11.18 21.57 -25.98
CA GLU A 267 10.09 21.75 -26.95
C GLU A 267 8.74 21.27 -26.40
N ASN A 268 8.75 20.31 -25.47
CA ASN A 268 7.57 19.96 -24.71
C ASN A 268 7.31 21.02 -23.62
N ARG A 269 6.76 22.16 -24.06
CA ARG A 269 6.54 23.36 -23.24
C ARG A 269 5.83 23.07 -21.91
N VAL A 270 4.85 22.16 -21.92
CA VAL A 270 4.05 21.84 -20.72
C VAL A 270 4.92 21.16 -19.66
N GLU A 271 5.63 20.09 -20.04
CA GLU A 271 6.46 19.33 -19.09
C GLU A 271 7.72 20.11 -18.69
N ALA A 272 8.31 20.89 -19.61
CA ALA A 272 9.45 21.74 -19.31
C ALA A 272 9.10 22.84 -18.29
N VAL A 273 7.92 23.48 -18.41
CA VAL A 273 7.44 24.45 -17.42
C VAL A 273 7.21 23.80 -16.05
N LYS A 274 6.62 22.59 -16.02
CA LYS A 274 6.45 21.84 -14.76
C LYS A 274 7.79 21.50 -14.12
N PHE A 275 8.75 21.04 -14.91
CA PHE A 275 10.10 20.71 -14.45
C PHE A 275 10.79 21.93 -13.83
N ARG A 276 10.84 23.06 -14.55
CA ARG A 276 11.42 24.31 -14.05
C ARG A 276 10.70 24.84 -12.81
N LYS A 277 9.37 24.74 -12.76
CA LYS A 277 8.58 25.13 -11.58
C LYS A 277 8.92 24.27 -10.36
N PHE A 278 9.16 22.98 -10.56
CA PHE A 278 9.48 22.05 -9.49
C PHE A 278 10.91 22.24 -8.95
N TRP A 279 11.90 22.30 -9.85
CA TRP A 279 13.31 22.40 -9.49
C TRP A 279 13.79 23.83 -9.21
N GLY A 280 13.05 24.84 -9.69
CA GLY A 280 13.37 26.24 -9.50
C GLY A 280 14.74 26.59 -10.06
N GLU A 281 15.59 27.18 -9.21
CA GLU A 281 16.96 27.60 -9.56
C GLU A 281 17.89 26.43 -9.90
N LYS A 282 17.53 25.19 -9.53
CA LYS A 282 18.30 23.99 -9.86
C LYS A 282 18.03 23.45 -11.26
N ALA A 283 17.03 24.00 -11.97
CA ALA A 283 16.75 23.60 -13.34
C ALA A 283 17.69 24.32 -14.30
N GLU A 284 18.38 23.56 -15.14
CA GLU A 284 19.25 24.07 -16.18
C GLU A 284 18.97 23.41 -17.54
N LEU A 285 19.14 24.16 -18.62
CA LEU A 285 19.06 23.61 -19.97
C LEU A 285 20.43 23.14 -20.40
N ARG A 286 20.58 21.84 -20.64
CA ARG A 286 21.88 21.23 -20.96
C ARG A 286 21.85 20.52 -22.31
N ARG A 287 22.94 20.69 -23.06
CA ARG A 287 23.23 19.89 -24.25
C ARG A 287 24.09 18.69 -23.85
N PHE A 288 23.62 17.49 -24.16
CA PHE A 288 24.28 16.22 -23.84
C PHE A 288 25.20 15.75 -24.98
N LYS A 289 26.04 14.74 -24.70
CA LYS A 289 27.06 14.24 -25.65
C LYS A 289 26.48 13.67 -26.94
N ASP A 290 25.24 13.19 -26.88
CA ASP A 290 24.44 12.72 -28.01
C ASP A 290 23.87 13.87 -28.85
N GLY A 291 24.14 15.12 -28.49
CA GLY A 291 23.64 16.33 -29.14
C GLY A 291 22.23 16.73 -28.69
N ASN A 292 21.57 15.90 -27.88
CA ASN A 292 20.23 16.16 -27.38
C ASN A 292 20.25 17.32 -26.38
N ILE A 293 19.21 18.16 -26.42
CA ILE A 293 19.01 19.26 -25.47
C ILE A 293 17.82 18.89 -24.60
N ALA A 294 18.03 18.87 -23.29
CA ALA A 294 16.96 18.59 -22.33
C ALA A 294 17.08 19.54 -21.12
N GLU A 295 15.94 19.76 -20.46
CA GLU A 295 15.97 20.28 -19.09
C GLU A 295 16.72 19.28 -18.22
N SER A 296 17.45 19.76 -17.22
CA SER A 296 18.24 18.90 -16.33
C SER A 296 18.45 19.55 -14.98
N THR A 297 18.87 18.74 -14.01
CA THR A 297 19.27 19.23 -12.68
C THR A 297 20.45 18.43 -12.18
N GLU A 298 21.35 19.08 -11.45
CA GLU A 298 22.46 18.40 -10.77
C GLU A 298 21.94 17.67 -9.52
N GLY A 299 22.40 16.43 -9.35
CA GLY A 299 22.01 15.52 -8.26
C GLY A 299 22.65 15.84 -6.92
#